data_AF-A0A0K2V320-F1
#
_entry.id   AF-A0A0K2V320-F1
#
_cell.length_a   1.000
_cell.length_b   1.000
_cell.length_c   1.000
_cell.angle_alpha   90.00
_cell.angle_beta   90.00
_cell.angle_gamma   90.00
#
_symmetry.space_group_name_H-M   'P 1'
#
loop_
_entity.id
_entity.type
_entity.pdbx_description
1 polymer ?
#
loop_
_entity_poly.entity_id
_entity_poly.type
_entity_poly.pdbx_seq_one_letter_code
_entity_poly.pdbx_strand_id
1 'polypeptide(L)'
;VFHDCADGCDACLNLDHPANVGIERTLNSLEPVYESYRDSISRADLWALASKAAFEMSVDINNERCQEESCKTPKVNIRFKFGRTDCSTSPRHSQNMVIPSPFDTSDTLMPWFKETFGFKPNEVVAIMGLHTLGKAGSPFNRAWENDNKDGLSNFYYKKISDPNHCWVQEYIDPELSGAPNKLFFWRTGE
;
A
#
# COMPACT_ATOMS: atom_id res chain seq x y z
N VAL A 1 -3.79 -5.65 -4.62
CA VAL A 1 -3.04 -6.84 -4.14
C VAL A 1 -2.76 -6.83 -2.65
N PHE A 2 -2.25 -5.76 -2.02
CA PHE A 2 -1.93 -5.79 -0.58
C PHE A 2 -3.16 -6.16 0.27
N HIS A 3 -4.27 -5.45 0.07
CA HIS A 3 -5.54 -5.71 0.75
C HIS A 3 -6.06 -7.13 0.51
N ASP A 4 -5.98 -7.61 -0.72
CA ASP A 4 -6.40 -8.96 -1.10
C ASP A 4 -5.50 -10.03 -0.44
N CYS A 5 -4.20 -9.76 -0.35
CA CYS A 5 -3.24 -10.67 0.25
C CYS A 5 -3.23 -10.68 1.78
N ALA A 6 -3.68 -9.61 2.42
CA ALA A 6 -4.02 -9.64 3.83
C ALA A 6 -5.23 -10.56 4.12
N ASP A 7 -6.00 -10.90 3.08
CA ASP A 7 -7.22 -11.72 3.13
C ASP A 7 -7.08 -13.08 2.39
N GLY A 8 -5.86 -13.46 1.98
CA GLY A 8 -5.60 -14.78 1.36
C GLY A 8 -5.11 -14.77 -0.09
N CYS A 9 -5.03 -13.60 -0.74
CA CYS A 9 -4.58 -13.42 -2.13
C CYS A 9 -5.43 -14.20 -3.16
N ASP A 10 -6.74 -14.27 -2.97
CA ASP A 10 -7.67 -15.10 -3.77
C ASP A 10 -8.70 -14.27 -4.55
N ALA A 11 -8.38 -13.00 -4.79
CA ALA A 11 -9.23 -12.03 -5.46
C ALA A 11 -10.60 -11.86 -4.82
N CYS A 12 -10.65 -11.87 -3.50
CA CYS A 12 -11.85 -11.52 -2.74
C CYS A 12 -11.53 -10.45 -1.71
N LEU A 13 -12.45 -9.49 -1.61
CA LEU A 13 -12.32 -8.37 -0.71
C LEU A 13 -13.67 -8.08 -0.07
N ASN A 14 -13.65 -7.80 1.23
CA ASN A 14 -14.77 -7.13 1.86
C ASN A 14 -14.71 -5.62 1.59
N LEU A 15 -15.52 -5.16 0.64
CA LEU A 15 -15.59 -3.75 0.27
C LEU A 15 -16.27 -2.88 1.33
N ASP A 16 -17.01 -3.48 2.25
CA ASP A 16 -17.62 -2.79 3.40
C ASP A 16 -16.62 -2.59 4.55
N HIS A 17 -15.43 -3.21 4.47
CA HIS A 17 -14.39 -3.05 5.48
C HIS A 17 -13.80 -1.63 5.42
N PRO A 18 -13.68 -0.89 6.54
CA PRO A 18 -13.19 0.49 6.55
C PRO A 18 -11.80 0.67 5.91
N ALA A 19 -10.90 -0.30 6.07
CA ALA A 19 -9.57 -0.25 5.45
C ALA A 19 -9.59 -0.40 3.91
N ASN A 20 -10.69 -0.86 3.32
CA ASN A 20 -10.84 -1.07 1.88
C ASN A 20 -11.58 0.09 1.19
N VAL A 21 -11.92 1.16 1.92
CA VAL A 21 -12.61 2.33 1.36
C VAL A 21 -11.86 2.89 0.14
N GLY A 22 -12.56 3.04 -0.97
CA GLY A 22 -12.03 3.56 -2.23
C GLY A 22 -11.39 2.52 -3.16
N ILE A 23 -11.18 1.28 -2.71
CA ILE A 23 -10.55 0.23 -3.55
C ILE A 23 -11.41 -0.17 -4.75
N GLU A 24 -12.73 -0.01 -4.65
CA GLU A 24 -13.69 -0.37 -5.71
C GLU A 24 -13.39 0.34 -7.03
N ARG A 25 -12.90 1.59 -6.99
CA ARG A 25 -12.48 2.31 -8.20
C ARG A 25 -11.36 1.58 -8.95
N THR A 26 -10.40 1.05 -8.21
CA THR A 26 -9.29 0.26 -8.78
C THR A 26 -9.78 -1.06 -9.33
N LEU A 27 -10.67 -1.76 -8.61
CA LEU A 27 -11.25 -3.02 -9.08
C LEU A 27 -12.01 -2.82 -10.39
N ASN A 28 -12.89 -1.82 -10.45
CA ASN A 28 -13.68 -1.50 -11.64
C ASN A 28 -12.80 -1.11 -12.83
N SER A 29 -11.62 -0.51 -12.57
CA SER A 29 -10.67 -0.15 -13.64
C SER A 29 -9.93 -1.38 -14.20
N LEU A 30 -9.74 -2.42 -13.40
CA LEU A 30 -9.10 -3.68 -13.82
C LEU A 30 -10.09 -4.67 -14.43
N GLU A 31 -11.40 -4.52 -14.16
CA GLU A 31 -12.45 -5.44 -14.62
C GLU A 31 -12.42 -5.70 -16.14
N PRO A 32 -12.35 -4.68 -17.02
CA PRO A 32 -12.36 -4.93 -18.47
C PRO A 32 -11.13 -5.70 -18.94
N VAL A 33 -9.99 -5.53 -18.25
CA VAL A 33 -8.77 -6.29 -18.51
C VAL A 33 -8.97 -7.73 -18.08
N TYR A 34 -9.50 -7.98 -16.88
CA TYR A 34 -9.83 -9.33 -16.43
C TYR A 34 -10.75 -10.06 -17.42
N GLU A 35 -11.87 -9.44 -17.79
CA GLU A 35 -12.85 -10.06 -18.69
C GLU A 35 -12.26 -10.47 -20.04
N SER A 36 -11.25 -9.74 -20.53
CA SER A 36 -10.53 -10.07 -21.76
C SER A 36 -9.63 -11.30 -21.64
N TYR A 37 -9.25 -11.71 -20.42
CA TYR A 37 -8.31 -12.80 -20.15
C TYR A 37 -8.86 -13.88 -19.19
N ARG A 38 -10.13 -13.79 -18.78
CA ARG A 38 -10.74 -14.65 -17.74
C ARG A 38 -10.66 -16.16 -18.02
N ASP A 39 -10.55 -16.55 -19.29
CA ASP A 39 -10.40 -17.95 -19.69
C ASP A 39 -8.94 -18.45 -19.62
N SER A 40 -7.97 -17.57 -19.33
CA SER A 40 -6.53 -17.84 -19.32
C SER A 40 -5.84 -17.55 -18.00
N ILE A 41 -6.39 -16.66 -17.18
CA ILE A 41 -5.79 -16.24 -15.90
C ILE A 41 -6.89 -16.04 -14.85
N SER A 42 -6.61 -16.44 -13.61
CA SER A 42 -7.47 -16.11 -12.48
C SER A 42 -7.43 -14.60 -12.21
N ARG A 43 -8.50 -14.06 -11.63
CA ARG A 43 -8.52 -12.66 -11.22
C ARG A 43 -7.41 -12.37 -10.21
N ALA A 44 -7.12 -13.30 -9.31
CA ALA A 44 -6.06 -13.19 -8.31
C ALA A 44 -4.68 -13.07 -8.95
N ASP A 45 -4.37 -13.89 -9.95
CA ASP A 45 -3.11 -13.75 -10.69
C ASP A 45 -3.07 -12.48 -11.54
N LEU A 46 -4.20 -12.05 -12.11
CA LEU A 46 -4.28 -10.77 -12.82
C LEU A 46 -3.98 -9.59 -11.88
N TRP A 47 -4.55 -9.56 -10.68
CA TRP A 47 -4.29 -8.50 -9.69
C TRP A 47 -2.83 -8.47 -9.25
N ALA A 48 -2.22 -9.65 -9.03
CA ALA A 48 -0.80 -9.76 -8.72
C ALA A 48 0.09 -9.30 -9.89
N LEU A 49 -0.26 -9.67 -11.13
CA LEU A 49 0.46 -9.27 -12.34
C LEU A 49 0.35 -7.76 -12.59
N ALA A 50 -0.84 -7.19 -12.45
CA ALA A 50 -1.08 -5.75 -12.56
C ALA A 50 -0.27 -4.97 -11.52
N SER A 51 -0.16 -5.51 -10.30
CA SER A 51 0.64 -4.87 -9.23
C SER A 51 2.14 -4.93 -9.52
N LYS A 52 2.64 -6.04 -10.09
CA LYS A 52 4.02 -6.12 -10.60
C LYS A 52 4.27 -5.05 -11.67
N ALA A 53 3.37 -4.95 -12.66
CA ALA A 53 3.49 -3.97 -13.74
C ALA A 53 3.47 -2.53 -13.20
N ALA A 54 2.57 -2.22 -12.26
CA ALA A 54 2.50 -0.92 -11.60
C ALA A 54 3.78 -0.59 -10.83
N PHE A 55 4.38 -1.58 -10.14
CA PHE A 55 5.64 -1.41 -9.44
C PHE A 55 6.77 -1.07 -10.41
N GLU A 56 6.93 -1.84 -11.49
CA GLU A 56 7.98 -1.59 -12.50
C GLU A 56 7.80 -0.23 -13.16
N MET A 57 6.56 0.13 -13.52
CA MET A 57 6.23 1.43 -14.08
C MET A 57 6.55 2.57 -13.11
N SER A 58 6.28 2.40 -11.81
CA SER A 58 6.58 3.43 -10.81
C SER A 58 8.09 3.69 -10.65
N VAL A 59 8.93 2.66 -10.83
CA VAL A 59 10.39 2.83 -10.84
C VAL A 59 10.83 3.62 -12.07
N ASP A 60 10.29 3.28 -13.24
CA ASP A 60 10.61 3.98 -14.49
C ASP A 60 10.13 5.45 -14.43
N ILE A 61 8.91 5.72 -13.94
CA ILE A 61 8.37 7.08 -13.73
C ILE A 61 9.28 7.91 -12.80
N ASN A 62 9.68 7.34 -11.65
CA ASN A 62 10.60 8.02 -10.74
C ASN A 62 11.92 8.35 -11.44
N ASN A 63 12.48 7.39 -12.17
CA ASN A 63 13.74 7.56 -12.86
C ASN A 63 13.66 8.57 -14.00
N GLU A 64 12.54 8.69 -14.71
CA GLU A 64 12.36 9.73 -15.73
C GLU A 64 12.33 11.13 -15.13
N ARG A 65 11.69 11.30 -13.96
CA ARG A 65 11.58 12.60 -13.27
C ARG A 65 12.86 13.00 -12.55
N CYS A 66 13.58 12.01 -12.05
CA CYS A 66 14.78 12.20 -11.26
C CYS A 66 15.97 12.75 -12.10
N GLN A 67 16.47 13.93 -11.71
CA GLN A 67 17.55 14.64 -12.41
C GLN A 67 18.97 14.30 -11.90
N GLU A 68 19.08 13.62 -10.77
CA GLU A 68 20.36 13.28 -10.12
C GLU A 68 20.47 11.78 -9.88
N GLU A 69 21.67 11.22 -9.86
CA GLU A 69 21.82 9.78 -9.55
C GLU A 69 21.30 9.43 -8.13
N SER A 70 21.33 10.41 -7.22
CA SER A 70 20.92 10.26 -5.81
C SER A 70 19.44 9.92 -5.60
N CYS A 71 18.56 10.20 -6.59
CA CYS A 71 17.12 9.91 -6.54
C CYS A 71 16.71 8.74 -7.44
N LYS A 72 17.65 8.15 -8.20
CA LYS A 72 17.33 7.03 -9.08
C LYS A 72 17.04 5.80 -8.23
N THR A 73 16.00 5.08 -8.62
CA THR A 73 15.63 3.80 -8.03
C THR A 73 16.16 2.70 -8.94
N PRO A 74 16.99 1.77 -8.43
CA PRO A 74 17.44 0.62 -9.21
C PRO A 74 16.26 -0.17 -9.77
N LYS A 75 16.37 -0.67 -11.01
CA LYS A 75 15.34 -1.54 -11.58
C LYS A 75 15.18 -2.79 -10.73
N VAL A 76 13.96 -3.06 -10.30
CA VAL A 76 13.62 -4.24 -9.52
C VAL A 76 13.00 -5.27 -10.46
N ASN A 77 13.65 -6.42 -10.60
CA ASN A 77 13.09 -7.55 -11.34
C ASN A 77 12.30 -8.46 -10.40
N ILE A 78 10.98 -8.27 -10.36
CA ILE A 78 10.09 -9.09 -9.53
C ILE A 78 9.72 -10.34 -10.31
N ARG A 79 10.14 -11.52 -9.85
CA ARG A 79 9.71 -12.78 -10.46
C ARG A 79 8.20 -12.98 -10.23
N PHE A 80 7.43 -13.04 -11.31
CA PHE A 80 6.02 -13.41 -11.24
C PHE A 80 5.88 -14.93 -11.01
N LYS A 81 5.04 -15.29 -10.05
CA LYS A 81 4.59 -16.67 -9.81
C LYS A 81 3.07 -16.70 -9.97
N PHE A 82 2.60 -17.58 -10.83
CA PHE A 82 1.19 -17.82 -11.12
C PHE A 82 0.70 -19.10 -10.44
N GLY A 83 -0.60 -19.33 -10.49
CA GLY A 83 -1.31 -20.46 -9.89
C GLY A 83 -2.26 -20.06 -8.76
N ARG A 84 -2.54 -18.76 -8.55
CA ARG A 84 -3.58 -18.34 -7.60
C ARG A 84 -4.94 -18.76 -8.14
N THR A 85 -5.84 -19.11 -7.24
CA THR A 85 -7.22 -19.44 -7.56
C THR A 85 -8.13 -18.38 -6.98
N ASP A 86 -9.18 -18.03 -7.70
CA ASP A 86 -10.17 -17.10 -7.21
C ASP A 86 -11.03 -17.76 -6.13
N CYS A 87 -11.41 -17.00 -5.11
CA CYS A 87 -12.40 -17.44 -4.15
C CYS A 87 -13.77 -17.59 -4.85
N SER A 88 -14.66 -18.42 -4.29
CA SER A 88 -15.93 -18.77 -4.92
C SER A 88 -16.90 -17.59 -5.15
N THR A 89 -16.69 -16.47 -4.46
CA THR A 89 -17.53 -15.27 -4.55
C THR A 89 -16.81 -14.07 -5.18
N SER A 90 -15.67 -14.30 -5.83
CA SER A 90 -14.85 -13.23 -6.42
C SER A 90 -15.67 -12.26 -7.30
N PRO A 91 -15.49 -10.92 -7.16
CA PRO A 91 -14.42 -10.26 -6.40
C PRO A 91 -14.76 -9.86 -4.96
N ARG A 92 -15.87 -10.35 -4.37
CA ARG A 92 -16.39 -9.83 -3.10
C ARG A 92 -16.71 -10.93 -2.08
N HIS A 93 -16.52 -10.63 -0.80
CA HIS A 93 -17.07 -11.42 0.29
C HIS A 93 -17.39 -10.54 1.50
N SER A 94 -17.97 -11.11 2.55
CA SER A 94 -18.31 -10.39 3.79
C SER A 94 -17.37 -10.66 4.97
N GLN A 95 -16.33 -11.49 4.79
CA GLN A 95 -15.39 -11.78 5.87
C GLN A 95 -14.53 -10.55 6.19
N ASN A 96 -14.29 -10.29 7.47
CA ASN A 96 -13.41 -9.21 7.89
C ASN A 96 -12.00 -9.75 8.06
N MET A 97 -11.04 -9.14 7.37
CA MET A 97 -9.63 -9.28 7.69
C MET A 97 -9.19 -8.28 8.77
N VAL A 98 -8.15 -8.62 9.50
CA VAL A 98 -7.48 -7.68 10.41
C VAL A 98 -6.41 -6.93 9.62
N ILE A 99 -6.65 -5.65 9.36
CA ILE A 99 -5.62 -4.72 8.87
C ILE A 99 -5.28 -3.75 10.02
N PRO A 100 -3.99 -3.55 10.35
CA PRO A 100 -3.58 -2.56 11.32
C PRO A 100 -4.12 -1.17 11.01
N SER A 101 -4.51 -0.48 12.08
CA SER A 101 -4.90 0.93 12.02
C SER A 101 -3.73 1.77 11.51
N PRO A 102 -3.98 2.84 10.74
CA PRO A 102 -2.92 3.79 10.41
C PRO A 102 -2.37 4.54 11.64
N PHE A 103 -2.99 4.38 12.81
CA PHE A 103 -2.52 4.90 14.11
C PHE A 103 -1.78 3.86 14.95
N ASP A 104 -1.69 2.61 14.48
CA ASP A 104 -0.95 1.57 15.19
C ASP A 104 0.56 1.84 15.17
N THR A 105 1.23 1.44 16.24
CA THR A 105 2.68 1.60 16.40
C THR A 105 3.43 0.36 15.90
N SER A 106 4.76 0.43 15.93
CA SER A 106 5.64 -0.70 15.60
C SER A 106 5.33 -1.96 16.42
N ASP A 107 4.82 -1.82 17.64
CA ASP A 107 4.53 -2.94 18.54
C ASP A 107 3.35 -3.79 18.05
N THR A 108 2.44 -3.20 17.27
CA THR A 108 1.34 -3.90 16.59
C THR A 108 1.74 -4.28 15.16
N LEU A 109 2.35 -3.36 14.42
CA LEU A 109 2.67 -3.55 13.00
C LEU A 109 3.68 -4.68 12.78
N MET A 110 4.76 -4.73 13.57
CA MET A 110 5.82 -5.72 13.37
C MET A 110 5.33 -7.16 13.60
N PRO A 111 4.60 -7.48 14.69
CA PRO A 111 3.99 -8.81 14.85
C PRO A 111 3.00 -9.14 13.74
N TRP A 112 2.13 -8.19 13.35
CA TRP A 112 1.14 -8.44 12.31
C TRP A 112 1.77 -8.82 10.97
N PHE A 113 2.77 -8.07 10.50
CA PHE A 113 3.46 -8.43 9.24
C PHE A 113 4.17 -9.78 9.33
N LYS A 114 4.71 -10.12 10.50
CA LYS A 114 5.34 -11.43 10.73
C LYS A 114 4.31 -12.56 10.68
N GLU A 115 3.16 -12.38 11.31
CA GLU A 115 2.10 -13.39 11.39
C GLU A 115 1.38 -13.56 10.05
N THR A 116 1.06 -12.46 9.38
CA THR A 116 0.31 -12.45 8.12
C THR A 116 1.18 -12.84 6.92
N PHE A 117 2.44 -12.40 6.87
CA PHE A 117 3.29 -12.57 5.67
C PHE A 117 4.62 -13.28 5.94
N GLY A 118 4.96 -13.58 7.19
CA GLY A 118 6.27 -14.15 7.53
C GLY A 118 7.43 -13.16 7.38
N PHE A 119 7.15 -11.86 7.32
CA PHE A 119 8.17 -10.85 7.07
C PHE A 119 9.11 -10.68 8.28
N LYS A 120 10.39 -10.46 7.98
CA LYS A 120 11.42 -10.01 8.92
C LYS A 120 11.32 -8.49 9.12
N PRO A 121 11.83 -7.95 10.24
CA PRO A 121 11.76 -6.51 10.51
C PRO A 121 12.31 -5.63 9.39
N ASN A 122 13.38 -6.03 8.71
CA ASN A 122 13.93 -5.28 7.58
C ASN A 122 13.03 -5.31 6.34
N GLU A 123 12.26 -6.39 6.13
CA GLU A 123 11.27 -6.49 5.05
C GLU A 123 10.04 -5.63 5.37
N VAL A 124 9.63 -5.57 6.64
CA VAL A 124 8.59 -4.64 7.10
C VAL A 124 9.04 -3.19 6.90
N VAL A 125 10.26 -2.84 7.32
CA VAL A 125 10.80 -1.50 7.06
C VAL A 125 10.79 -1.21 5.56
N ALA A 126 11.30 -2.12 4.73
CA ALA A 126 11.36 -1.96 3.28
C ALA A 126 9.98 -1.71 2.63
N ILE A 127 8.93 -2.45 3.05
CA ILE A 127 7.59 -2.29 2.49
C ILE A 127 6.92 -0.99 2.95
N MET A 128 7.28 -0.43 4.11
CA MET A 128 6.79 0.89 4.53
C MET A 128 7.26 2.00 3.58
N GLY A 129 8.36 1.82 2.86
CA GLY A 129 8.79 2.77 1.82
C GLY A 129 7.80 2.95 0.67
N LEU A 130 6.90 1.99 0.43
CA LEU A 130 5.85 2.11 -0.59
C LEU A 130 4.86 3.23 -0.30
N HIS A 131 4.89 3.85 0.88
CA HIS A 131 4.08 5.04 1.17
C HIS A 131 4.46 6.27 0.34
N THR A 132 5.55 6.25 -0.45
CA THR A 132 5.76 7.25 -1.51
C THR A 132 4.72 7.13 -2.63
N LEU A 133 4.15 5.94 -2.83
CA LEU A 133 3.11 5.69 -3.83
C LEU A 133 1.73 6.02 -3.28
N GLY A 134 1.01 6.82 -4.06
CA GLY A 134 -0.34 7.25 -3.80
C GLY A 134 -0.43 8.36 -2.76
N LYS A 135 -1.58 8.37 -2.09
CA LYS A 135 -1.96 9.35 -1.10
C LYS A 135 -2.67 8.61 0.01
N ALA A 136 -2.35 8.94 1.27
CA ALA A 136 -3.10 8.42 2.40
C ALA A 136 -4.58 8.86 2.31
N GLY A 137 -5.47 7.95 2.69
CA GLY A 137 -6.89 8.25 2.86
C GLY A 137 -7.15 9.20 4.02
N SER A 138 -8.44 9.37 4.34
CA SER A 138 -8.86 10.06 5.56
C SER A 138 -8.29 9.36 6.81
N PRO A 139 -7.86 10.10 7.86
CA PRO A 139 -7.92 11.57 7.97
C PRO A 139 -6.69 12.30 7.44
N PHE A 140 -5.58 11.62 7.15
CA PHE A 140 -4.32 12.26 6.81
C PHE A 140 -4.40 13.04 5.50
N ASN A 141 -5.05 12.49 4.47
CA ASN A 141 -5.28 13.13 3.18
C ASN A 141 -4.02 13.80 2.58
N ARG A 142 -2.85 13.19 2.76
CA ARG A 142 -1.54 13.69 2.29
C ARG A 142 -0.75 12.58 1.61
N ALA A 143 0.17 12.97 0.74
CA ALA A 143 1.17 12.07 0.18
C ALA A 143 2.52 12.37 0.83
N TRP A 144 3.38 11.36 0.90
CA TRP A 144 4.76 11.55 1.37
C TRP A 144 5.62 12.31 0.35
N GLU A 145 5.36 12.12 -0.95
CA GLU A 145 6.11 12.78 -2.03
C GLU A 145 5.14 13.48 -2.99
N ASN A 146 4.94 14.79 -2.83
CA ASN A 146 3.84 15.51 -3.48
C ASN A 146 3.89 15.51 -5.01
N ASP A 147 5.08 15.60 -5.59
CA ASP A 147 5.29 15.70 -7.04
C ASP A 147 5.72 14.38 -7.68
N ASN A 148 5.65 13.28 -6.93
CA ASN A 148 6.08 11.97 -7.38
C ASN A 148 5.21 10.83 -6.83
N LYS A 149 3.90 11.08 -6.66
CA LYS A 149 2.95 10.16 -6.02
C LYS A 149 2.76 8.82 -6.77
N ASP A 150 3.20 8.72 -8.00
CA ASP A 150 3.17 7.53 -8.86
C ASP A 150 4.59 7.02 -9.18
N GLY A 151 5.62 7.65 -8.60
CA GLY A 151 7.00 7.23 -8.68
C GLY A 151 7.45 6.52 -7.40
N LEU A 152 8.19 5.42 -7.56
CA LEU A 152 8.78 4.72 -6.42
C LEU A 152 10.21 5.23 -6.16
N SER A 153 10.42 5.77 -4.96
CA SER A 153 11.68 6.35 -4.52
C SER A 153 12.02 5.90 -3.09
N ASN A 154 13.16 6.34 -2.56
CA ASN A 154 13.50 6.21 -1.13
C ASN A 154 13.19 7.48 -0.33
N PHE A 155 12.39 8.40 -0.87
CA PHE A 155 12.10 9.70 -0.25
C PHE A 155 11.48 9.56 1.14
N TYR A 156 10.61 8.56 1.34
CA TYR A 156 10.05 8.21 2.65
C TYR A 156 11.15 8.07 3.72
N TYR A 157 12.20 7.31 3.43
CA TYR A 157 13.31 7.11 4.37
C TYR A 157 14.21 8.34 4.48
N LYS A 158 14.46 9.06 3.38
CA LYS A 158 15.22 10.32 3.41
C LYS A 158 14.57 11.32 4.36
N LYS A 159 13.24 11.46 4.31
CA LYS A 159 12.49 12.34 5.21
C LYS A 159 12.51 11.87 6.66
N ILE A 160 12.36 10.57 6.90
CA ILE A 160 12.38 10.00 8.26
C ILE A 160 13.76 10.09 8.92
N SER A 161 14.83 9.95 8.13
CA SER A 161 16.21 9.97 8.63
C SER A 161 16.88 11.35 8.62
N ASP A 162 16.24 12.38 8.07
CA ASP A 162 16.80 13.72 8.03
C ASP A 162 16.84 14.33 9.44
N PRO A 163 18.03 14.57 10.02
CA PRO A 163 18.17 15.12 11.37
C PRO A 163 17.71 16.57 11.47
N ASN A 164 17.58 17.27 10.33
CA ASN A 164 17.07 18.64 10.28
C ASN A 164 15.54 18.69 10.18
N HIS A 165 14.88 17.53 10.08
CA HIS A 165 13.44 17.47 9.94
C HIS A 165 12.75 17.76 11.28
N CYS A 166 11.98 18.84 11.32
CA CYS A 166 11.17 19.18 12.47
C CYS A 166 9.88 18.36 12.48
N TRP A 167 9.80 17.44 13.44
CA TRP A 167 8.60 16.67 13.71
C TRP A 167 7.70 17.42 14.68
N VAL A 168 6.45 17.62 14.30
CA VAL A 168 5.42 18.19 15.18
C VAL A 168 4.38 17.13 15.49
N GLN A 169 3.94 17.09 16.74
CA GLN A 169 2.78 16.30 17.12
C GLN A 169 1.52 17.07 16.76
N GLU A 170 0.67 16.48 15.94
CA GLU A 170 -0.62 17.02 15.58
C GLU A 170 -1.73 16.22 16.26
N TYR A 171 -2.65 16.93 16.92
CA TYR A 171 -3.84 16.34 17.50
C TYR A 171 -4.82 15.92 16.41
N ILE A 172 -5.29 14.68 16.48
CA ILE A 172 -6.34 14.17 15.61
C ILE A 172 -7.65 14.18 16.37
N ASP A 173 -8.68 14.76 15.76
CA ASP A 173 -10.03 14.72 16.32
C ASP A 173 -10.47 13.25 16.57
N PRO A 174 -10.97 12.90 17.76
CA PRO A 174 -11.52 11.59 18.08
C PRO A 174 -12.55 11.10 17.06
N GLU A 175 -13.36 12.01 16.49
CA GLU A 175 -14.32 11.66 15.44
C GLU A 175 -13.63 11.21 14.15
N LEU A 176 -12.48 11.80 13.83
CA LEU A 176 -11.69 11.47 12.63
C LEU A 176 -10.82 10.24 12.80
N SER A 177 -10.37 9.96 14.02
CA SER A 177 -9.53 8.79 14.30
C SER A 177 -10.32 7.53 14.65
N GLY A 178 -11.59 7.67 15.03
CA GLY A 178 -12.38 6.57 15.57
C GLY A 178 -11.88 6.05 16.92
N ALA A 179 -10.92 6.73 17.55
CA ALA A 179 -10.35 6.33 18.83
C ALA A 179 -11.05 7.04 19.99
N PRO A 180 -11.27 6.35 21.13
CA PRO A 180 -11.90 6.96 22.30
C PRO A 180 -10.98 7.96 23.03
N ASN A 181 -9.70 7.99 22.67
CA ASN A 181 -8.66 8.79 23.34
C ASN A 181 -8.04 9.81 22.38
N LYS A 182 -7.44 10.86 22.94
CA LYS A 182 -6.65 11.83 22.17
C LYS A 182 -5.51 11.11 21.45
N LEU A 183 -5.51 11.17 20.12
CA LEU A 183 -4.40 10.68 19.32
C LEU A 183 -3.56 11.84 18.81
N PHE A 184 -2.26 11.62 18.81
CA PHE A 184 -1.29 12.51 18.20
C PHE A 184 -0.50 11.72 17.17
N PHE A 185 -0.25 12.33 16.03
CA PHE A 185 0.66 11.77 15.03
C PHE A 185 1.77 12.77 14.73
N TRP A 186 2.89 12.24 14.28
CA TRP A 186 3.99 13.04 13.82
C TRP A 186 3.75 13.43 12.37
N ARG A 187 3.81 14.73 12.09
CA ARG A 187 3.92 15.22 10.72
C ARG A 187 5.17 16.05 10.53
N THR A 188 5.53 16.21 9.27
CA THR A 188 6.53 17.15 8.80
C THR A 188 6.04 18.58 9.06
N GLY A 189 6.92 19.44 9.58
CA GLY A 189 6.63 20.85 9.85
C GLY A 189 6.48 21.74 8.60
N GLU A 190 6.68 21.18 7.40
CA GLU A 190 6.52 21.81 6.08
C GLU A 190 5.06 22.17 5.75
#